data_AF-A0A535PPM6-F1
#
_entry.id   AF-A0A535PPM6-F1
#
_cell.length_a   1.000
_cell.length_b   1.000
_cell.length_c   1.000
_cell.angle_alpha   90.00
_cell.angle_beta   90.00
_cell.angle_gamma   90.00
#
_symmetry.space_group_name_H-M   'P 1'
#
loop_
_entity.id
_entity.type
_entity.pdbx_description
1 polymer ?
#
loop_
_entity_poly.entity_id
_entity_poly.type
_entity_poly.pdbx_seq_one_letter_code
_entity_poly.pdbx_strand_id
1 'polypeptide(L)'
;MLAYIFSHRPARGVDVADYESALQRFHATLAGARPLGFISSSTFTVGDRYSDWYLVENSAALDVLNEAAVSGARIPVHDAAARMAVDGVGKLLSLAGGEPMAGPGFEIRFSKPKGMAYADLYERMQPIASRPGSSLWRRMMVLGPPPEFCLISSSETELPSEFRPEVLRREPI
;
A
#
# COMPACT_ATOMS: atom_id res chain seq x y z
N MET A 1 -8.45 -4.15 10.09
CA MET A 1 -7.80 -3.06 9.33
C MET A 1 -7.45 -3.56 7.95
N LEU A 2 -7.73 -2.74 6.94
CA LEU A 2 -7.38 -2.97 5.54
C LEU A 2 -6.46 -1.86 5.02
N ALA A 3 -5.71 -2.17 3.96
CA ALA A 3 -4.98 -1.20 3.16
C ALA A 3 -5.47 -1.29 1.71
N TYR A 4 -6.05 -0.21 1.19
CA TYR A 4 -6.17 -0.04 -0.25
C TYR A 4 -4.83 0.53 -0.75
N ILE A 5 -4.22 -0.16 -1.70
CA ILE A 5 -2.95 0.24 -2.32
C ILE A 5 -3.23 0.61 -3.76
N PHE A 6 -2.80 1.79 -4.16
CA PHE A 6 -2.86 2.23 -5.55
C PHE A 6 -1.44 2.43 -6.06
N SER A 7 -1.02 1.59 -7.01
CA SER A 7 0.29 1.68 -7.63
C SER A 7 0.20 2.31 -9.01
N HIS A 8 1.05 3.29 -9.26
CA HIS A 8 1.01 4.10 -10.47
C HIS A 8 2.40 4.64 -10.81
N ARG A 9 2.50 5.34 -11.93
CA ARG A 9 3.71 6.08 -12.33
C ARG A 9 3.33 7.40 -13.01
N PRO A 10 4.20 8.42 -12.99
CA PRO A 10 3.97 9.62 -13.76
C PRO A 10 3.98 9.30 -15.26
N ALA A 11 3.13 10.01 -16.02
CA ALA A 11 3.12 9.96 -17.47
C ALA A 11 4.46 10.45 -18.04
N ARG A 12 4.82 10.00 -19.25
CA ARG A 12 6.03 10.47 -19.91
C ARG A 12 5.99 11.99 -20.09
N GLY A 13 7.05 12.67 -19.65
CA GLY A 13 7.20 14.12 -19.79
C GLY A 13 6.59 14.94 -18.65
N VAL A 14 5.94 14.30 -17.68
CA VAL A 14 5.58 14.92 -16.41
C VAL A 14 6.85 15.15 -15.59
N ASP A 15 6.98 16.33 -14.99
CA ASP A 15 8.04 16.62 -14.03
C ASP A 15 7.79 15.87 -12.71
N VAL A 16 8.82 15.18 -12.22
CA VAL A 16 8.70 14.31 -11.03
C VAL A 16 8.40 15.13 -9.77
N ALA A 17 9.00 16.31 -9.61
CA ALA A 17 8.78 17.13 -8.43
C ALA A 17 7.35 17.70 -8.41
N ASP A 18 6.83 18.13 -9.56
CA ASP A 18 5.43 18.55 -9.69
C ASP A 18 4.46 17.41 -9.37
N TYR A 19 4.80 16.20 -9.82
CA TYR A 19 4.01 15.00 -9.56
C TYR A 19 3.95 14.65 -8.08
N GLU A 20 5.11 14.51 -7.43
CA GLU A 20 5.22 14.20 -6.01
C GLU A 20 4.54 15.27 -5.16
N SER A 21 4.70 16.55 -5.53
CA SER A 21 4.03 17.66 -4.86
C SER A 21 2.51 17.57 -4.97
N ALA A 22 1.97 17.11 -6.10
CA ALA A 22 0.53 16.87 -6.25
C ALA A 22 0.04 15.69 -5.41
N LEU A 23 0.81 14.59 -5.33
CA LEU A 23 0.49 13.45 -4.47
C LEU A 23 0.46 13.87 -2.99
N GLN A 24 1.50 14.54 -2.51
CA GLN A 24 1.57 15.06 -1.14
C GLN A 24 0.37 15.95 -0.81
N ARG A 25 0.02 16.89 -1.70
CA ARG A 25 -1.15 17.75 -1.52
C ARG A 25 -2.45 16.94 -1.46
N PHE A 26 -2.62 15.94 -2.30
CA PHE A 26 -3.80 15.09 -2.29
C PHE A 26 -3.93 14.32 -0.97
N HIS A 27 -2.86 13.65 -0.54
CA HIS A 27 -2.81 12.92 0.73
C HIS A 27 -3.10 13.83 1.93
N ALA A 28 -2.49 15.03 1.98
CA ALA A 28 -2.75 16.00 3.04
C ALA A 28 -4.22 16.49 3.04
N THR A 29 -4.79 16.77 1.87
CA THR A 29 -6.18 17.23 1.74
C THR A 29 -7.17 16.14 2.15
N LEU A 30 -6.92 14.90 1.75
CA LEU A 30 -7.74 13.75 2.13
C LEU A 30 -7.68 13.49 3.64
N ALA A 31 -6.47 13.55 4.24
CA ALA A 31 -6.30 13.40 5.68
C ALA A 31 -7.01 14.50 6.48
N GLY A 32 -7.04 15.74 5.96
CA GLY A 32 -7.78 16.84 6.57
C GLY A 32 -9.30 16.64 6.55
N ALA A 33 -9.84 15.94 5.54
CA ALA A 33 -11.27 15.68 5.42
C ALA A 33 -11.79 14.60 6.39
N ARG A 34 -10.90 13.70 6.84
CA ARG A 34 -11.20 12.57 7.74
C ARG A 34 -12.48 11.80 7.35
N PRO A 35 -12.53 11.17 6.17
CA PRO A 35 -13.67 10.33 5.78
C PRO A 35 -13.97 9.27 6.85
N LEU A 36 -15.24 8.89 7.03
CA LEU A 36 -15.60 7.89 8.03
C LEU A 36 -14.88 6.56 7.76
N GLY A 37 -14.21 6.03 8.79
CA GLY A 37 -13.44 4.78 8.70
C GLY A 37 -12.06 4.91 8.02
N PHE A 38 -11.67 6.10 7.58
CA PHE A 38 -10.31 6.40 7.13
C PHE A 38 -9.38 6.59 8.33
N ILE A 39 -8.24 5.90 8.30
CA ILE A 39 -7.25 5.93 9.39
C ILE A 39 -6.11 6.86 9.03
N SER A 40 -5.45 6.61 7.90
CA SER A 40 -4.33 7.40 7.42
C SER A 40 -4.04 7.09 5.96
N SER A 41 -3.19 7.91 5.34
CA SER A 41 -2.66 7.61 4.02
C SER A 41 -1.24 8.11 3.88
N SER A 42 -0.45 7.39 3.10
CA SER A 42 0.96 7.67 2.85
C SER A 42 1.33 7.23 1.44
N THR A 43 2.34 7.84 0.83
CA THR A 43 2.81 7.50 -0.52
C THR A 43 4.31 7.29 -0.52
N PHE A 44 4.76 6.35 -1.35
CA PHE A 44 6.14 5.87 -1.38
C PHE A 44 6.59 5.57 -2.80
N THR A 45 7.87 5.76 -3.07
CA THR A 45 8.53 5.11 -4.20
C THR A 45 8.81 3.64 -3.85
N VAL A 46 8.47 2.73 -4.77
CA VAL A 46 8.70 1.29 -4.64
C VAL A 46 9.08 0.74 -6.01
N GLY A 47 10.38 0.46 -6.19
CA GLY A 47 10.93 0.12 -7.50
C GLY A 47 10.85 1.33 -8.45
N ASP A 48 10.25 1.14 -9.62
CA ASP A 48 10.04 2.19 -10.65
C ASP A 48 8.65 2.86 -10.56
N ARG A 49 7.94 2.66 -9.45
CA ARG A 49 6.54 3.08 -9.28
C ARG A 49 6.33 3.78 -7.96
N TYR A 50 5.21 4.47 -7.87
CA TYR A 50 4.67 4.96 -6.61
C TYR A 50 3.64 3.96 -6.06
N SER A 51 3.47 4.00 -4.75
CA SER A 51 2.59 3.13 -3.98
C SER A 51 1.87 3.96 -2.92
N ASP A 52 0.64 4.35 -3.23
CA ASP A 52 -0.22 5.07 -2.30
C ASP A 52 -0.95 4.07 -1.41
N TRP A 53 -0.80 4.21 -0.11
CA TRP A 53 -1.42 3.37 0.91
C TRP A 53 -2.51 4.16 1.60
N TYR A 54 -3.73 3.63 1.61
CA TYR A 54 -4.86 4.17 2.34
C TYR A 54 -5.32 3.13 3.37
N LEU A 55 -5.07 3.41 4.65
CA LEU A 55 -5.48 2.54 5.74
C LEU A 55 -6.93 2.86 6.12
N VAL A 56 -7.74 1.81 6.21
CA VAL A 56 -9.15 1.91 6.59
C VAL A 56 -9.51 0.83 7.62
N GLU A 57 -10.53 1.09 8.42
CA GLU A 57 -10.97 0.18 9.47
C GLU A 57 -11.38 -1.18 8.91
N ASN A 58 -12.21 -1.16 7.87
CA ASN A 58 -12.82 -2.32 7.22
C ASN A 58 -13.29 -1.99 5.80
N SER A 59 -13.88 -2.96 5.10
CA SER A 59 -14.29 -2.80 3.70
C SER A 59 -15.46 -1.83 3.49
N ALA A 60 -16.31 -1.59 4.50
CA ALA A 60 -17.43 -0.65 4.37
C ALA A 60 -16.96 0.80 4.25
N ALA A 61 -15.75 1.11 4.71
CA ALA A 61 -15.15 2.43 4.58
C ALA A 61 -14.66 2.74 3.16
N LEU A 62 -14.57 1.75 2.26
CA LEU A 62 -14.00 1.95 0.92
C LEU A 62 -14.87 2.84 0.03
N ASP A 63 -16.19 2.68 0.08
CA ASP A 63 -17.12 3.52 -0.71
C ASP A 63 -17.08 4.97 -0.22
N VAL A 64 -17.05 5.17 1.11
CA VAL A 64 -16.92 6.49 1.73
C VAL A 64 -15.59 7.14 1.36
N LEU A 65 -14.49 6.39 1.40
CA LEU A 65 -13.17 6.86 0.99
C LEU A 65 -13.16 7.28 -0.49
N ASN A 66 -13.73 6.45 -1.36
CA ASN A 66 -13.79 6.71 -2.79
C ASN A 66 -14.61 7.97 -3.10
N GLU A 67 -15.81 8.10 -2.52
CA GLU A 67 -16.64 9.29 -2.68
C GLU A 67 -15.94 10.54 -2.13
N ALA A 68 -15.31 10.43 -0.97
CA ALA A 68 -14.56 11.54 -0.40
C ALA A 68 -13.42 11.98 -1.33
N ALA A 69 -12.63 11.05 -1.88
CA ALA A 69 -11.49 11.35 -2.74
C ALA A 69 -11.84 12.25 -3.94
N VAL A 70 -13.05 12.12 -4.48
CA VAL A 70 -13.50 12.81 -5.71
C VAL A 70 -14.63 13.81 -5.48
N SER A 71 -14.76 14.36 -4.27
CA SER A 71 -15.85 15.31 -3.94
C SER A 71 -15.36 16.64 -3.34
N GLY A 72 -16.16 17.69 -3.54
CA GLY A 72 -15.96 19.00 -2.94
C GLY A 72 -14.58 19.60 -3.23
N ALA A 73 -13.95 20.17 -2.20
CA ALA A 73 -12.64 20.81 -2.30
C ALA A 73 -11.49 19.86 -2.69
N ARG A 74 -11.71 18.54 -2.69
CA ARG A 74 -10.69 17.55 -3.08
C ARG A 74 -10.64 17.33 -4.59
N ILE A 75 -11.71 17.64 -5.34
CA ILE A 75 -11.76 17.42 -6.81
C ILE A 75 -10.55 18.04 -7.52
N PRO A 76 -10.21 19.34 -7.35
CA PRO A 76 -9.12 19.92 -8.12
C PRO A 76 -7.75 19.32 -7.76
N VAL A 77 -7.58 18.90 -6.50
CA VAL A 77 -6.33 18.32 -5.99
C VAL A 77 -6.18 16.87 -6.45
N HIS A 78 -7.25 16.10 -6.38
CA HIS A 78 -7.34 14.75 -6.96
C HIS A 78 -7.02 14.80 -8.46
N ASP A 79 -7.72 15.65 -9.21
CA ASP A 79 -7.58 15.73 -10.66
C ASP A 79 -6.17 16.20 -11.08
N ALA A 80 -5.51 17.03 -10.28
CA ALA A 80 -4.12 17.43 -10.53
C ALA A 80 -3.19 16.21 -10.52
N ALA A 81 -3.26 15.36 -9.51
CA ALA A 81 -2.47 14.14 -9.45
C ALA A 81 -2.91 13.11 -10.51
N ALA A 82 -4.21 12.89 -10.66
CA ALA A 82 -4.78 11.90 -11.56
C ALA A 82 -4.43 12.15 -13.03
N ARG A 83 -4.42 13.42 -13.49
CA ARG A 83 -4.05 13.78 -14.87
C ARG A 83 -2.59 13.48 -15.20
N MET A 84 -1.72 13.43 -14.19
CA MET A 84 -0.30 13.15 -14.36
C MET A 84 0.04 11.67 -14.21
N ALA A 85 -0.87 10.86 -13.67
CA ALA A 85 -0.64 9.45 -13.40
C ALA A 85 -1.02 8.56 -14.59
N VAL A 86 -0.29 7.47 -14.79
CA VAL A 86 -0.61 6.40 -15.75
C VAL A 86 -0.40 5.02 -15.11
N ASP A 87 -0.96 4.01 -15.78
CA ASP A 87 -0.86 2.59 -15.40
C ASP A 87 -1.29 2.31 -13.95
N GLY A 88 -2.31 3.02 -13.48
CA GLY A 88 -2.86 2.84 -12.14
C GLY A 88 -3.42 1.43 -11.93
N VAL A 89 -2.99 0.78 -10.85
CA VAL A 89 -3.47 -0.55 -10.47
C VAL A 89 -3.75 -0.60 -8.97
N GLY A 90 -4.97 -0.99 -8.60
CA GLY A 90 -5.41 -1.15 -7.22
C GLY A 90 -5.19 -2.56 -6.65
N LYS A 91 -4.91 -2.63 -5.35
CA LYS A 91 -4.86 -3.89 -4.58
C LYS A 91 -5.48 -3.66 -3.20
N LEU A 92 -6.24 -4.63 -2.69
CA LEU A 92 -6.78 -4.58 -1.33
C LEU A 92 -6.07 -5.62 -0.46
N LEU A 93 -5.48 -5.18 0.65
CA LEU A 93 -4.81 -6.03 1.61
C LEU A 93 -5.50 -5.98 2.99
N SER A 94 -5.49 -7.10 3.69
CA SER A 94 -5.84 -7.21 5.12
C SER A 94 -4.58 -7.41 5.96
N LEU A 95 -4.48 -6.72 7.09
CA LEU A 95 -3.42 -6.96 8.07
C LEU A 95 -3.55 -8.38 8.63
N ALA A 96 -2.51 -9.19 8.49
CA ALA A 96 -2.46 -10.58 8.93
C ALA A 96 -1.54 -10.78 10.15
N GLY A 97 -0.63 -9.85 10.44
CA GLY A 97 0.20 -9.88 11.64
C GLY A 97 1.06 -8.63 11.78
N GLY A 98 1.52 -8.37 13.02
CA GLY A 98 2.26 -7.15 13.36
C GLY A 98 1.36 -5.93 13.53
N GLU A 99 2.00 -4.77 13.64
CA GLU A 99 1.31 -3.48 13.78
C GLU A 99 1.10 -2.85 12.39
N PRO A 100 -0.03 -2.19 12.13
CA PRO A 100 -0.26 -1.54 10.84
C PRO A 100 0.74 -0.41 10.61
N MET A 101 1.76 -0.68 9.81
CA MET A 101 2.82 0.27 9.49
C MET A 101 2.80 0.62 8.00
N ALA A 102 2.62 1.90 7.69
CA ALA A 102 2.93 2.48 6.39
C ALA A 102 4.14 3.41 6.55
N GLY A 103 5.31 2.82 6.84
CA GLY A 103 6.57 3.54 7.05
C GLY A 103 7.60 3.24 5.95
N PRO A 104 8.74 3.98 5.93
CA PRO A 104 9.89 3.65 5.08
C PRO A 104 10.45 2.26 5.38
N GLY A 105 11.21 1.71 4.43
CA GLY A 105 11.99 0.49 4.63
C GLY A 105 11.93 -0.41 3.40
N PHE A 106 11.42 -1.62 3.60
CA PHE A 106 11.37 -2.67 2.60
C PHE A 106 9.96 -3.20 2.44
N GLU A 107 9.55 -3.39 1.19
CA GLU A 107 8.35 -4.09 0.78
C GLU A 107 8.76 -5.44 0.17
N ILE A 108 8.45 -6.53 0.88
CA ILE A 108 8.79 -7.88 0.46
C ILE A 108 7.53 -8.58 -0.02
N ARG A 109 7.48 -8.81 -1.33
CA ARG A 109 6.34 -9.36 -2.05
C ARG A 109 6.56 -10.85 -2.26
N PHE A 110 5.60 -11.69 -1.86
CA PHE A 110 5.77 -13.14 -1.97
C PHE A 110 4.44 -13.89 -2.05
N SER A 111 4.51 -15.17 -2.41
CA SER A 111 3.33 -16.04 -2.49
C SER A 111 3.46 -17.22 -1.55
N LYS A 112 2.34 -17.71 -1.04
CA LYS A 112 2.32 -18.95 -0.28
C LYS A 112 2.77 -20.11 -1.18
N PRO A 113 3.73 -20.95 -0.73
CA PRO A 113 4.11 -22.16 -1.46
C PRO A 113 2.91 -23.06 -1.75
N LYS A 114 2.96 -23.76 -2.89
CA LYS A 114 1.92 -24.73 -3.26
C LYS A 114 1.85 -25.83 -2.21
N GLY A 115 0.65 -26.15 -1.72
CA GLY A 115 0.42 -27.18 -0.71
C GLY A 115 0.58 -26.73 0.75
N MET A 116 1.14 -25.55 1.01
CA MET A 116 1.23 -25.00 2.38
C MET A 116 -0.13 -24.50 2.87
N ALA A 117 -0.52 -24.79 4.11
CA ALA A 117 -1.72 -24.21 4.69
C ALA A 117 -1.47 -22.74 5.10
N TYR A 118 -2.54 -21.93 5.20
CA TYR A 118 -2.40 -20.56 5.68
C TYR A 118 -1.90 -20.48 7.13
N ALA A 119 -2.37 -21.40 7.98
CA ALA A 119 -1.93 -21.48 9.37
C ALA A 119 -0.41 -21.65 9.47
N ASP A 120 0.16 -22.61 8.72
CA ASP A 120 1.61 -22.85 8.69
C ASP A 120 2.40 -21.63 8.20
N LEU A 121 1.87 -20.91 7.20
CA LEU A 121 2.51 -19.67 6.72
C LEU A 121 2.50 -18.61 7.80
N TYR A 122 1.38 -18.40 8.49
CA TYR A 122 1.29 -17.40 9.55
C TYR A 122 2.20 -17.76 10.73
N GLU A 123 2.27 -19.02 11.12
CA GLU A 123 3.19 -19.50 12.16
C GLU A 123 4.64 -19.22 11.78
N ARG A 124 5.04 -19.52 10.53
CA ARG A 124 6.39 -19.25 10.02
C ARG A 124 6.72 -17.77 9.93
N MET A 125 5.74 -16.93 9.58
CA MET A 125 5.94 -15.48 9.44
C MET A 125 5.84 -14.74 10.78
N GLN A 126 5.24 -15.33 11.82
CA GLN A 126 5.03 -14.69 13.11
C GLN A 126 6.31 -14.09 13.72
N PRO A 127 7.47 -14.78 13.73
CA PRO A 127 8.69 -14.22 14.33
C PRO A 127 9.24 -13.00 13.59
N ILE A 128 8.86 -12.82 12.33
CA ILE A 128 9.25 -11.68 11.50
C ILE A 128 8.21 -10.56 11.65
N ALA A 129 6.93 -10.89 11.48
CA ALA A 129 5.83 -9.94 11.57
C ALA A 129 5.68 -9.31 12.96
N SER A 130 6.13 -10.00 14.01
CA SER A 130 6.08 -9.48 15.39
C SER A 130 7.27 -8.59 15.76
N ARG A 131 8.24 -8.41 14.86
CA ARG A 131 9.37 -7.48 15.11
C ARG A 131 8.85 -6.04 15.09
N PRO A 132 9.38 -5.16 15.96
CA PRO A 132 9.08 -3.73 15.86
C PRO A 132 9.35 -3.19 14.46
N GLY A 133 8.39 -2.45 13.91
CA GLY A 133 8.49 -1.92 12.55
C GLY A 133 8.32 -2.97 11.44
N SER A 134 7.62 -4.08 11.72
CA SER A 134 7.25 -5.06 10.70
C SER A 134 5.75 -5.32 10.68
N SER A 135 5.21 -5.61 9.49
CA SER A 135 3.79 -5.92 9.32
C SER A 135 3.55 -6.85 8.14
N LEU A 136 2.75 -7.88 8.35
CA LEU A 136 2.38 -8.85 7.32
C LEU A 136 0.98 -8.53 6.80
N TRP A 137 0.88 -8.41 5.49
CA TRP A 137 -0.36 -8.12 4.78
C TRP A 137 -0.67 -9.22 3.78
N ARG A 138 -1.96 -9.59 3.70
CA ARG A 138 -2.47 -10.57 2.76
C ARG A 138 -3.47 -9.93 1.82
N ARG A 139 -3.36 -10.22 0.54
CA ARG A 139 -4.34 -9.79 -0.47
C ARG A 139 -5.72 -10.38 -0.16
N MET A 140 -6.72 -9.51 -0.09
CA MET A 140 -8.09 -9.91 0.09
C MET A 140 -8.67 -10.41 -1.23
N MET A 141 -9.21 -11.63 -1.20
CA MET A 141 -9.75 -12.29 -2.39
C MET A 141 -8.71 -12.29 -3.53
N VAL A 142 -9.15 -12.09 -4.77
CA VAL A 142 -8.28 -11.90 -5.94
C VAL A 142 -8.25 -10.42 -6.36
N LEU A 143 -8.46 -9.49 -5.42
CA LEU A 143 -8.54 -8.06 -5.71
C LEU A 143 -7.14 -7.45 -5.87
N GLY A 144 -6.75 -7.26 -7.12
CA GLY A 144 -5.48 -6.66 -7.52
C GLY A 144 -4.41 -7.68 -7.93
N PRO A 145 -3.26 -7.18 -8.43
CA PRO A 145 -2.22 -7.98 -9.07
C PRO A 145 -1.51 -8.91 -8.07
N PRO A 146 -0.84 -9.97 -8.54
CA PRO A 146 0.08 -10.74 -7.71
C PRO A 146 1.24 -9.87 -7.18
N PRO A 147 1.97 -10.35 -6.16
CA PRO A 147 1.75 -11.60 -5.43
C PRO A 147 0.74 -11.46 -4.27
N GLU A 148 0.53 -12.57 -3.54
CA GLU A 148 -0.51 -12.72 -2.51
C GLU A 148 -0.19 -12.00 -1.19
N PHE A 149 1.07 -11.97 -0.80
CA PHE A 149 1.51 -11.39 0.47
C PHE A 149 2.46 -10.23 0.27
N CYS A 150 2.44 -9.32 1.23
CA CYS A 150 3.31 -8.17 1.33
C CYS A 150 3.77 -8.07 2.80
N LEU A 151 5.07 -8.24 3.03
CA LEU A 151 5.70 -7.96 4.32
C LEU A 151 6.36 -6.58 4.23
N ILE A 152 5.94 -5.66 5.09
CA ILE A 152 6.65 -4.40 5.29
C ILE A 152 7.61 -4.58 6.45
N SER A 153 8.86 -4.12 6.30
CA SER A 153 9.86 -4.11 7.38
C SER A 153 10.73 -2.86 7.32
N SER A 154 11.09 -2.32 8.48
CA SER A 154 12.07 -1.21 8.60
C SER A 154 13.50 -1.63 8.28
N SER A 155 13.78 -2.93 8.18
CA SER A 155 15.11 -3.48 7.90
C SER A 155 15.05 -4.57 6.83
N GLU A 156 16.14 -4.73 6.10
CA GLU A 156 16.22 -5.75 5.05
C GLU A 156 16.01 -7.13 5.69
N THR A 157 15.04 -7.88 5.16
CA THR A 157 14.63 -9.16 5.72
C THR A 157 14.64 -10.20 4.62
N GLU A 158 15.46 -11.22 4.80
CA GLU A 158 15.48 -12.38 3.91
C GLU A 158 14.36 -13.35 4.27
N LEU A 159 13.60 -13.77 3.24
CA LEU A 159 12.65 -14.86 3.36
C LEU A 159 13.21 -16.11 2.66
N PRO A 160 12.85 -17.33 3.12
CA PRO A 160 13.25 -18.56 2.43
C PRO A 160 12.86 -18.55 0.95
N SER A 161 13.73 -19.10 0.10
CA SER A 161 13.58 -19.07 -1.37
C SER A 161 12.31 -19.75 -1.89
N GLU A 162 11.76 -20.69 -1.13
CA GLU A 162 10.47 -21.35 -1.41
C GLU A 162 9.29 -20.37 -1.50
N PHE A 163 9.37 -19.22 -0.82
CA PHE A 163 8.37 -18.14 -0.91
C PHE A 163 8.53 -17.28 -2.17
N ARG A 164 9.65 -17.44 -2.89
CA ARG A 164 10.03 -16.63 -4.06
C ARG A 164 9.90 -15.12 -3.78
N PRO A 165 10.60 -14.61 -2.75
CA PRO A 165 10.45 -13.22 -2.35
C PRO A 165 11.02 -12.27 -3.41
N GLU A 166 10.30 -11.19 -3.65
CA GLU A 166 10.79 -9.99 -4.33
C GLU A 166 10.95 -8.90 -3.27
N VAL A 167 12.18 -8.43 -3.06
CA VAL A 167 12.51 -7.41 -2.05
C VAL A 167 12.64 -6.07 -2.75
N LEU A 168 11.83 -5.09 -2.35
CA LEU A 168 11.82 -3.75 -2.92
C LEU A 168 12.08 -2.72 -1.83
N ARG A 169 12.93 -1.74 -2.12
CA ARG A 169 13.05 -0.56 -1.25
C ARG A 169 11.80 0.29 -1.34
N ARG A 170 11.45 0.90 -0.22
CA ARG A 170 10.28 1.74 -0.04
C ARG A 170 10.71 3.04 0.63
N GLU A 171 10.62 4.15 -0.09
CA GLU A 171 11.04 5.47 0.39
C GLU A 171 9.84 6.43 0.35
N PRO A 172 9.60 7.21 1.42
CA PRO A 172 8.51 8.17 1.45
C PRO A 172 8.82 9.33 0.51
N ILE A 173 7.77 9.91 -0.04
CA ILE A 173 7.84 11.19 -0.76
C ILE A 173 7.20 12.30 0.06
#